data_AF-A0A0J9B1Y2-F1
#
_entry.id   AF-A0A0J9B1Y2-F1
#
_cell.length_a   1.000
_cell.length_b   1.000
_cell.length_c   1.000
_cell.angle_alpha   90.00
_cell.angle_beta   90.00
_cell.angle_gamma   90.00
#
_symmetry.space_group_name_H-M   'P 1'
#
loop_
_entity.id
_entity.type
_entity.pdbx_description
1 polymer ?
#
loop_
_entity_poly.entity_id
_entity_poly.type
_entity_poly.pdbx_seq_one_letter_code
_entity_poly.pdbx_strand_id
1 'polypeptide(L)'
;ISSDYLSDLGEMQSSLVIHSTRLSVRRMTDHDLTTLNNLILTLENSETPQQKTQSDMRCLLTLAANSHSARLAAQELTVLTEWAPLISILYRDETFHARSTLCYHELFNALQNRDETLAVAQAYALIEFFVSSLI
;
A
#
# COMPACT_ATOMS: atom_id res chain seq x y z
N ILE A 1 -1.66 -14.87 16.73
CA ILE A 1 -2.39 -14.79 15.44
C ILE A 1 -2.03 -16.04 14.66
N SER A 2 -3.00 -16.75 14.07
CA SER A 2 -2.71 -17.99 13.32
C SER A 2 -2.12 -17.65 11.95
N SER A 3 -1.30 -18.57 11.41
CA SER A 3 -0.75 -18.45 10.05
C SER A 3 -1.86 -18.32 9.00
N ASP A 4 -2.95 -19.09 9.15
CA ASP A 4 -4.09 -19.05 8.22
C ASP A 4 -4.77 -17.68 8.19
N TYR A 5 -4.93 -17.04 9.35
CA TYR A 5 -5.51 -15.69 9.42
C TYR A 5 -4.64 -14.65 8.71
N LEU A 6 -3.32 -14.70 8.91
CA LEU A 6 -2.39 -13.78 8.23
C LEU A 6 -2.40 -14.00 6.72
N SER A 7 -2.48 -15.26 6.29
CA SER A 7 -2.59 -15.62 4.88
C SER A 7 -3.88 -15.07 4.26
N ASP A 8 -5.03 -15.31 4.90
CA ASP A 8 -6.33 -14.84 4.41
C ASP A 8 -6.42 -13.31 4.35
N LEU A 9 -5.90 -12.63 5.38
CA LEU A 9 -5.85 -11.17 5.42
C LEU A 9 -4.92 -10.62 4.33
N GLY A 10 -3.76 -11.26 4.13
CA GLY A 10 -2.82 -10.94 3.07
C GLY A 10 -3.43 -11.06 1.67
N GLU A 11 -4.17 -12.14 1.41
CA GLU A 11 -4.90 -12.35 0.15
C GLU A 11 -5.99 -11.29 -0.08
N MET A 12 -6.72 -10.92 0.97
CA MET A 12 -7.72 -9.86 0.90
C MET A 12 -7.08 -8.51 0.59
N GLN A 13 -6.01 -8.15 1.29
CA GLN A 13 -5.26 -6.91 1.06
C GLN A 13 -4.67 -6.87 -0.35
N SER A 14 -4.07 -7.97 -0.80
CA SER A 14 -3.50 -8.13 -2.14
C SER A 14 -4.57 -7.89 -3.20
N SER A 15 -5.72 -8.55 -3.07
CA SER A 15 -6.85 -8.41 -3.99
C SER A 15 -7.34 -6.96 -4.08
N LEU A 16 -7.49 -6.27 -2.94
CA LEU A 16 -7.96 -4.88 -2.89
C LEU A 16 -6.95 -3.92 -3.53
N VAL A 17 -5.68 -4.02 -3.16
CA VAL A 17 -4.62 -3.13 -3.62
C VAL A 17 -4.33 -3.31 -5.10
N ILE A 18 -4.31 -4.55 -5.60
CA ILE A 18 -4.10 -4.85 -7.02
C ILE A 18 -5.26 -4.30 -7.87
N HIS A 19 -6.50 -4.55 -7.48
CA HIS A 19 -7.65 -4.07 -8.23
C HIS A 19 -7.79 -2.55 -8.18
N SER A 20 -7.48 -1.94 -7.03
CA SER A 20 -7.40 -0.49 -6.89
C SER A 20 -6.35 0.08 -7.82
N THR A 21 -5.13 -0.46 -7.79
CA THR A 21 -4.01 -0.05 -8.65
C THR A 21 -4.39 -0.08 -10.12
N ARG A 22 -4.94 -1.20 -10.60
CA ARG A 22 -5.34 -1.36 -12.00
C ARG A 22 -6.32 -0.28 -12.46
N LEU A 23 -7.28 0.09 -11.61
CA LEU A 23 -8.23 1.16 -11.91
C LEU A 23 -7.57 2.55 -11.81
N SER A 24 -6.72 2.75 -10.80
CA SER A 24 -6.00 4.00 -10.54
C SER A 24 -5.10 4.40 -11.71
N VAL A 25 -4.40 3.45 -12.33
CA VAL A 25 -3.60 3.68 -13.56
C VAL A 25 -4.39 4.46 -14.61
N ARG A 26 -5.67 4.10 -14.82
CA ARG A 26 -6.51 4.67 -15.88
C ARG A 26 -7.25 5.94 -15.46
N ARG A 27 -7.41 6.18 -14.16
CA ARG A 27 -8.35 7.17 -13.62
C ARG A 27 -7.67 8.31 -12.87
N MET A 28 -6.50 8.06 -12.28
CA MET A 28 -5.75 9.07 -11.56
C MET A 28 -5.45 10.27 -12.44
N THR A 29 -5.65 11.45 -11.88
CA THR A 29 -5.15 12.71 -12.44
C THR A 29 -3.72 12.96 -12.01
N ASP A 30 -3.06 13.95 -12.60
CA ASP A 30 -1.72 14.37 -12.18
C ASP A 30 -1.72 14.95 -10.75
N HIS A 31 -2.86 15.50 -10.32
CA HIS A 31 -3.06 15.94 -8.94
C HIS A 31 -3.08 14.75 -7.97
N ASP A 32 -3.74 13.65 -8.35
CA ASP A 32 -3.78 12.43 -7.54
C ASP A 32 -2.39 11.79 -7.43
N LEU A 33 -1.63 11.77 -8.53
CA LEU A 33 -0.22 11.32 -8.53
C LEU A 33 0.63 12.18 -7.60
N THR A 34 0.51 13.51 -7.69
CA THR A 34 1.24 14.44 -6.82
C THR A 34 0.91 14.19 -5.34
N THR A 35 -0.37 13.97 -5.03
CA THR A 35 -0.83 13.68 -3.67
C THR A 35 -0.25 12.36 -3.16
N LEU A 36 -0.30 11.30 -3.96
CA LEU A 36 0.28 10.00 -3.59
C LEU A 36 1.80 10.11 -3.37
N ASN A 37 2.53 10.81 -4.24
CA ASN A 37 3.96 11.01 -4.09
C ASN A 37 4.31 11.72 -2.77
N ASN A 38 3.56 12.76 -2.40
CA ASN A 38 3.76 13.47 -1.13
C ASN A 38 3.52 12.56 0.08
N LEU A 39 2.58 11.62 0.01
CA LEU A 39 2.34 10.65 1.07
C LEU A 39 3.49 9.63 1.16
N ILE A 40 4.03 9.17 0.03
CA ILE A 40 5.21 8.30 0.00
C ILE A 40 6.42 9.01 0.62
N LEU A 41 6.67 10.27 0.27
CA LEU A 41 7.71 11.08 0.90
C LEU A 41 7.47 11.26 2.41
N THR A 42 6.21 11.40 2.83
CA THR A 42 5.88 11.47 4.27
C THR A 42 6.18 10.14 4.98
N LEU A 43 5.90 9.00 4.34
CA LEU A 43 6.27 7.68 4.86
C LEU A 43 7.79 7.55 4.97
N GLU A 44 8.54 7.92 3.92
CA GLU A 44 10.00 7.87 3.91
C GLU A 44 10.64 8.69 5.04
N ASN A 45 10.10 9.88 5.32
CA ASN A 45 10.60 10.77 6.37
C ASN A 45 9.99 10.50 7.76
N SER A 46 9.19 9.43 7.93
CA SER A 46 8.60 9.09 9.22
C SER A 46 9.63 8.44 10.14
N GLU A 47 9.76 8.93 11.37
CA GLU A 47 10.80 8.49 12.31
C GLU A 47 10.32 7.40 13.26
N THR A 48 9.06 7.47 13.70
CA THR A 48 8.51 6.52 14.68
C THR A 48 7.69 5.42 14.00
N PRO A 49 7.65 4.18 14.55
CA PRO A 49 6.81 3.11 14.02
C PRO A 49 5.35 3.51 13.85
N GLN A 50 4.82 4.34 14.77
CA GLN A 50 3.46 4.86 14.70
C GLN A 50 3.26 5.81 13.52
N GLN A 51 4.20 6.74 13.28
CA GLN A 51 4.15 7.62 12.10
C GLN A 51 4.25 6.81 10.80
N LYS A 52 5.19 5.87 10.74
CA LYS A 52 5.39 4.98 9.57
C LYS A 52 4.10 4.22 9.25
N THR A 53 3.47 3.61 10.26
CA THR A 53 2.19 2.91 10.10
C THR A 53 1.08 3.83 9.58
N GLN A 54 0.96 5.05 10.13
CA GLN A 54 -0.07 5.99 9.68
C GLN A 54 0.17 6.48 8.24
N SER A 55 1.41 6.76 7.88
CA SER A 55 1.80 7.19 6.54
C SER A 55 1.59 6.07 5.52
N ASP A 56 1.91 4.82 5.88
CA ASP A 56 1.65 3.62 5.08
C ASP A 56 0.15 3.43 4.79
N MET A 57 -0.69 3.42 5.83
CA MET A 57 -2.14 3.35 5.68
C MET A 57 -2.68 4.44 4.77
N ARG A 58 -2.15 5.66 4.86
CA ARG A 58 -2.56 6.76 3.99
C ARG A 58 -2.18 6.50 2.53
N CYS A 59 -1.01 5.93 2.26
CA CYS A 59 -0.62 5.56 0.90
C CYS A 59 -1.60 4.55 0.30
N LEU A 60 -1.90 3.47 1.03
CA LEU A 60 -2.84 2.42 0.60
C LEU A 60 -4.26 2.95 0.41
N LEU A 61 -4.77 3.72 1.37
CA LEU A 61 -6.11 4.30 1.30
C LEU A 61 -6.23 5.31 0.16
N THR A 62 -5.22 6.16 -0.06
CA THR A 62 -5.20 7.10 -1.19
C THR A 62 -5.16 6.36 -2.51
N LEU A 63 -4.37 5.28 -2.64
CA LEU A 63 -4.36 4.44 -3.83
C LEU A 63 -5.74 3.82 -4.12
N ALA A 64 -6.44 3.33 -3.08
CA ALA A 64 -7.80 2.81 -3.19
C ALA A 64 -8.81 3.90 -3.56
N ALA A 65 -8.71 5.10 -2.98
CA ALA A 65 -9.57 6.24 -3.30
C ALA A 65 -9.37 6.71 -4.76
N ASN A 66 -8.12 6.73 -5.22
CA ASN A 66 -7.71 7.10 -6.57
C ASN A 66 -8.17 6.10 -7.65
N SER A 67 -8.70 4.95 -7.26
CA SER A 67 -9.42 4.06 -8.17
C SER A 67 -10.78 4.64 -8.59
N HIS A 68 -11.24 5.72 -7.93
CA HIS A 68 -12.58 6.29 -8.00
C HIS A 68 -13.70 5.27 -7.78
N SER A 69 -13.43 4.25 -6.94
CA SER A 69 -14.42 3.29 -6.49
C SER A 69 -14.66 3.46 -4.99
N ALA A 70 -15.78 4.09 -4.63
CA ALA A 70 -16.17 4.24 -3.23
C ALA A 70 -16.29 2.89 -2.50
N ARG A 71 -16.63 1.82 -3.22
CA ARG A 71 -16.68 0.45 -2.67
C ARG A 71 -15.29 -0.06 -2.31
N LEU A 72 -14.30 0.12 -3.18
CA LEU A 72 -12.93 -0.33 -2.89
C LEU A 72 -12.33 0.49 -1.73
N ALA A 73 -12.49 1.81 -1.74
CA ALA A 73 -12.00 2.67 -0.66
C ALA A 73 -12.64 2.33 0.71
N ALA A 74 -13.94 1.99 0.74
CA ALA A 74 -14.61 1.58 1.97
C ALA A 74 -14.10 0.23 2.49
N GLN A 75 -13.87 -0.74 1.60
CA GLN A 75 -13.31 -2.04 1.97
C GLN A 75 -11.86 -1.91 2.45
N GLU A 76 -11.04 -1.12 1.76
CA GLU A 76 -9.67 -0.83 2.19
C GLU A 76 -9.65 -0.27 3.61
N LEU A 77 -10.51 0.71 3.91
CA LEU A 77 -10.60 1.26 5.26
C LEU A 77 -10.93 0.21 6.31
N THR A 78 -11.79 -0.76 5.99
CA THR A 78 -12.10 -1.88 6.90
C THR A 78 -10.87 -2.77 7.11
N VAL A 79 -10.22 -3.22 6.03
CA VAL A 79 -9.05 -4.11 6.11
C VAL A 79 -7.89 -3.44 6.84
N LEU A 80 -7.68 -2.14 6.65
CA LEU A 80 -6.63 -1.38 7.33
C LEU A 80 -6.77 -1.41 8.87
N THR A 81 -7.97 -1.61 9.42
CA THR A 81 -8.15 -1.74 10.87
C THR A 81 -7.53 -3.02 11.44
N GLU A 82 -7.46 -4.08 10.64
CA GLU A 82 -6.82 -5.36 10.97
C GLU A 82 -5.34 -5.37 10.55
N TRP A 83 -5.03 -4.72 9.43
CA TRP A 83 -3.68 -4.63 8.87
C TRP A 83 -2.72 -3.78 9.70
N ALA A 84 -3.15 -2.60 10.15
CA ALA A 84 -2.26 -1.62 10.76
C ALA A 84 -1.56 -2.10 12.04
N PRO A 85 -2.22 -2.81 12.98
CA PRO A 85 -1.54 -3.37 14.14
C PRO A 85 -0.43 -4.37 13.78
N LEU A 86 -0.59 -5.12 12.69
CA LEU A 86 0.40 -6.10 12.22
C LEU A 86 1.64 -5.40 11.67
N ILE A 87 1.42 -4.47 10.73
CA ILE A 87 2.50 -3.75 10.07
C ILE A 87 3.25 -2.83 11.06
N SER A 88 2.57 -2.32 12.08
CA SER A 88 3.20 -1.52 13.14
C SER A 88 4.33 -2.26 13.88
N ILE A 89 4.27 -3.59 13.96
CA ILE A 89 5.34 -4.41 14.55
C ILE A 89 6.57 -4.39 13.64
N LEU A 90 6.36 -4.51 12.33
CA LEU A 90 7.43 -4.53 11.32
C LEU A 90 8.13 -3.18 11.18
N TYR A 91 7.39 -2.07 11.32
CA TYR A 91 7.96 -0.72 11.25
C TYR A 91 8.92 -0.34 12.40
N ARG A 92 9.18 -1.25 13.34
CA ARG A 92 10.28 -1.12 14.31
C ARG A 92 11.65 -1.44 13.69
N ASP A 93 11.66 -2.12 12.55
CA ASP A 93 12.85 -2.42 11.77
C ASP A 93 13.04 -1.36 10.67
N GLU A 94 14.15 -0.64 10.72
CA GLU A 94 14.51 0.37 9.72
C GLU A 94 14.77 -0.26 8.34
N THR A 95 15.21 -1.52 8.27
CA THR A 95 15.42 -2.21 7.00
C THR A 95 14.10 -2.54 6.33
N PHE A 96 13.08 -2.93 7.11
CA PHE A 96 11.72 -3.12 6.61
C PHE A 96 11.14 -1.80 6.08
N HIS A 97 11.33 -0.71 6.83
CA HIS A 97 10.87 0.63 6.40
C HIS A 97 11.54 1.09 5.11
N ALA A 98 12.85 0.97 4.99
CA ALA A 98 13.57 1.33 3.76
C ALA A 98 13.14 0.46 2.56
N ARG A 99 12.79 -0.80 2.79
CA ARG A 99 12.29 -1.68 1.73
C ARG A 99 10.86 -1.37 1.34
N SER A 100 9.98 -1.04 2.30
CA SER A 100 8.60 -0.68 2.00
C SER A 100 8.52 0.61 1.17
N THR A 101 9.32 1.63 1.51
CA THR A 101 9.39 2.88 0.75
C THR A 101 9.86 2.65 -0.68
N LEU A 102 10.86 1.79 -0.89
CA LEU A 102 11.31 1.40 -2.22
C LEU A 102 10.18 0.76 -3.04
N CYS A 103 9.44 -0.19 -2.47
CA CYS A 103 8.30 -0.81 -3.17
C CYS A 103 7.20 0.22 -3.52
N TYR A 104 6.92 1.19 -2.65
CA TYR A 104 6.02 2.29 -2.97
C TYR A 104 6.52 3.16 -4.13
N HIS A 105 7.83 3.47 -4.18
CA HIS A 105 8.40 4.22 -5.29
C HIS A 105 8.36 3.45 -6.61
N GLU A 106 8.61 2.14 -6.60
CA GLU A 106 8.49 1.28 -7.78
C GLU A 106 7.06 1.25 -8.31
N LEU A 107 6.07 1.11 -7.42
CA LEU A 107 4.66 1.21 -7.76
C LEU A 107 4.29 2.60 -8.30
N PHE A 108 4.75 3.67 -7.65
CA PHE A 108 4.49 5.04 -8.08
C PHE A 108 5.04 5.31 -9.49
N ASN A 109 6.26 4.86 -9.80
CA ASN A 109 6.85 5.02 -11.13
C ASN A 109 6.01 4.30 -12.20
N ALA A 110 5.49 3.12 -11.89
CA ALA A 110 4.60 2.39 -12.80
C ALA A 110 3.27 3.12 -13.02
N LEU A 111 2.66 3.65 -11.95
CA LEU A 111 1.45 4.49 -12.01
C LEU A 111 1.68 5.75 -12.84
N GLN A 112 2.81 6.44 -12.64
CA GLN A 112 3.17 7.66 -13.36
C GLN A 112 3.33 7.41 -14.86
N ASN A 113 3.96 6.29 -15.22
CA ASN A 113 4.13 5.87 -16.62
C ASN A 113 2.86 5.30 -17.25
N ARG A 114 1.77 5.17 -16.47
CA ARG A 114 0.50 4.56 -16.89
C ARG A 114 0.68 3.11 -17.37
N ASP A 115 1.71 2.42 -16.89
CA ASP A 115 1.96 1.02 -17.21
C ASP A 115 1.15 0.13 -16.27
N GLU A 116 -0.01 -0.30 -16.75
CA GLU A 116 -0.93 -1.12 -15.96
C GLU A 116 -0.32 -2.47 -15.55
N THR A 117 0.44 -3.11 -16.46
CA THR A 117 1.00 -4.43 -16.21
C THR A 117 2.05 -4.35 -15.12
N LEU A 118 2.95 -3.36 -15.24
CA LEU A 118 3.98 -3.13 -14.23
C LEU A 118 3.37 -2.66 -12.92
N ALA A 119 2.39 -1.76 -12.94
CA ALA A 119 1.76 -1.26 -11.71
C ALA A 119 1.09 -2.38 -10.91
N VAL A 120 0.37 -3.28 -11.59
CA VAL A 120 -0.24 -4.46 -10.95
C VAL A 120 0.83 -5.38 -10.36
N ALA A 121 1.92 -5.63 -11.08
CA ALA A 121 3.02 -6.45 -10.59
C ALA A 121 3.70 -5.83 -9.35
N GLN A 122 3.92 -4.51 -9.35
CA GLN A 122 4.52 -3.81 -8.22
C GLN A 122 3.59 -3.71 -7.01
N ALA A 123 2.28 -3.56 -7.24
CA ALA A 123 1.27 -3.61 -6.18
C ALA A 123 1.23 -4.98 -5.50
N TYR A 124 1.28 -6.07 -6.29
CA TYR A 124 1.39 -7.42 -5.74
C TYR A 124 2.70 -7.60 -4.95
N ALA A 125 3.83 -7.20 -5.51
CA ALA A 125 5.14 -7.32 -4.85
C ALA A 125 5.21 -6.56 -3.52
N LEU A 126 4.59 -5.37 -3.43
CA LEU A 126 4.48 -4.60 -2.18
C LEU A 126 3.74 -5.39 -1.10
N ILE A 127 2.57 -5.94 -1.41
CA ILE A 127 1.77 -6.69 -0.42
C ILE A 127 2.42 -8.02 -0.08
N GLU A 128 2.97 -8.74 -1.07
CA GLU A 128 3.71 -9.98 -0.84
C GLU A 128 4.92 -9.75 0.08
N PHE A 129 5.63 -8.64 -0.08
CA PHE A 129 6.71 -8.25 0.84
C PHE A 129 6.20 -8.05 2.28
N PHE A 130 5.03 -7.42 2.47
CA PHE A 130 4.48 -7.22 3.81
C PHE A 130 4.04 -8.56 4.43
N VAL A 131 3.32 -9.39 3.67
CA VAL A 131 2.83 -10.69 4.12
C VAL A 131 3.99 -11.64 4.46
N SER A 132 4.98 -11.75 3.58
CA SER A 132 6.18 -12.58 3.82
C SER A 132 7.04 -12.10 4.99
N SER A 133 6.91 -10.85 5.40
CA SER A 133 7.57 -10.31 6.60
C SER A 133 6.79 -10.58 7.90
N LEU A 134 5.51 -10.95 7.80
CA LEU A 134 4.64 -11.27 8.95
C LEU A 134 4.65 -12.77 9.31
N ILE A 135 5.01 -13.64 8.38
CA ILE A 135 4.99 -15.11 8.49
C ILE A 135 6.40 -15.63 8.74
#